data_AF-A0AAJ0FNV9-F1
#
_entry.id   AF-A0AAJ0FNV9-F1
#
_cell.length_a   1.000
_cell.length_b   1.000
_cell.length_c   1.000
_cell.angle_alpha   90.00
_cell.angle_beta   90.00
_cell.angle_gamma   90.00
#
_symmetry.space_group_name_H-M   'P 1'
#
loop_
_entity.id
_entity.type
_entity.pdbx_description
1 polymer ?
#
loop_
_entity_poly.entity_id
_entity_poly.type
_entity_poly.pdbx_seq_one_letter_code
_entity_poly.pdbx_strand_id
1 'polypeptide(L)'
;MGVDDLLLGLTHHWCRDRSVFTTEGDRLDLSTVMLFQSYTACRPAELVDGTKSRGLKDPMLDDSDDENSSIKTSGCRNRTVKLSIEAQHIHPTVMPRETETTSDLQLDKLEFSGGDDTVDPQSPSTGGDDAEAYGEPIRMYKALCYEDIVLLIVQDPSHGDRDVLAMEVFFRYYQGADRKPKPYIDSGTITIFLFRETPLPILCPVSHFSARAIRDDAIEFDGFNHAAPFFSSHIGRRAIKVHWKPSVLKTPVFRRSIQTVAGWVKSEIEPMKYSTHGVYLDIRGCDLGSKEKWTSHCFRRGHANALLGVTPDSIVDQVMRHDPLAGCMQNAYQNYRVGFNTQDVFLERDPSADGLTKAFTHMSIRCNLEVPRELLKDELDEFPSDPEVTGLKEQIRQMALHMRQDYGFIKQAPEVVKEAYQRLRRDLKNAEKPFKGDKTKTYQKVYRWRIHNDELQKQLSRTAGRCDALNLKKSPSRNPVWNIT
;
A
#
# COMPACT_ATOMS: atom_id res chain seq x y z
N MET A 1 -14.71 -18.62 -9.16
CA MET A 1 -13.55 -18.17 -8.36
C MET A 1 -14.01 -17.66 -7.00
N GLY A 2 -14.52 -18.57 -6.17
CA GLY A 2 -14.76 -18.36 -4.73
C GLY A 2 -13.55 -18.80 -3.90
N VAL A 3 -13.79 -19.11 -2.61
CA VAL A 3 -12.73 -19.60 -1.70
C VAL A 3 -12.12 -20.92 -2.15
N ASP A 4 -12.93 -21.86 -2.62
CA ASP A 4 -12.47 -23.18 -3.07
C ASP A 4 -11.58 -23.11 -4.31
N ASP A 5 -11.92 -22.27 -5.28
CA ASP A 5 -11.10 -22.05 -6.48
C ASP A 5 -9.73 -21.45 -6.10
N LEU A 6 -9.71 -20.48 -5.18
CA LEU A 6 -8.47 -19.88 -4.67
C LEU A 6 -7.62 -20.92 -3.93
N LEU A 7 -8.24 -21.71 -3.04
CA LEU A 7 -7.55 -22.73 -2.26
C LEU A 7 -7.00 -23.84 -3.16
N LEU A 8 -7.76 -24.29 -4.16
CA LEU A 8 -7.32 -25.24 -5.18
C LEU A 8 -6.11 -24.69 -5.96
N GLY A 9 -6.20 -23.45 -6.43
CA GLY A 9 -5.13 -22.79 -7.18
C GLY A 9 -3.83 -22.64 -6.38
N LEU A 10 -3.93 -22.13 -5.14
CA LEU A 10 -2.77 -21.99 -4.26
C LEU A 10 -2.21 -23.35 -3.82
N THR A 11 -3.06 -24.36 -3.59
CA THR A 11 -2.61 -25.73 -3.25
C THR A 11 -1.89 -26.38 -4.42
N HIS A 12 -2.30 -26.15 -5.67
CA HIS A 12 -1.53 -26.57 -6.83
C HIS A 12 -0.19 -25.82 -6.89
N HIS A 13 -0.22 -24.49 -6.88
CA HIS A 13 0.94 -23.60 -7.01
C HIS A 13 2.05 -23.85 -5.98
N TRP A 14 1.68 -24.20 -4.74
CA TRP A 14 2.63 -24.49 -3.66
C TRP A 14 3.00 -25.96 -3.49
N CYS A 15 2.09 -26.91 -3.78
CA CYS A 15 2.30 -28.33 -3.43
C CYS A 15 2.37 -29.30 -4.62
N ARG A 16 2.08 -28.86 -5.85
CA ARG A 16 2.06 -29.73 -7.05
C ARG A 16 2.79 -29.16 -8.27
N ASP A 17 2.83 -27.84 -8.41
CA ASP A 17 3.50 -27.18 -9.52
C ASP A 17 4.98 -27.57 -9.60
N ARG A 18 5.44 -27.84 -10.82
CA ARG A 18 6.84 -28.15 -11.15
C ARG A 18 7.43 -27.13 -12.12
N SER A 19 6.75 -26.01 -12.35
CA SER A 19 7.23 -24.93 -13.21
C SER A 19 8.47 -24.29 -12.60
N VAL A 20 9.47 -24.05 -13.45
CA VAL A 20 10.66 -23.27 -13.10
C VAL A 20 10.29 -21.80 -13.24
N PHE A 21 10.25 -21.08 -12.11
CA PHE A 21 10.15 -19.63 -12.12
C PHE A 21 11.54 -19.00 -12.31
N THR A 22 11.58 -17.79 -12.86
CA THR A 22 12.82 -17.02 -13.05
C THR A 22 13.57 -16.82 -11.73
N THR A 23 12.83 -16.58 -10.65
CA THR A 23 13.27 -16.74 -9.26
C THR A 23 12.15 -17.35 -8.43
N GLU A 24 12.47 -18.04 -7.33
CA GLU A 24 11.46 -18.44 -6.33
C GLU A 24 10.80 -17.24 -5.61
N GLY A 25 11.30 -16.02 -5.82
CA GLY A 25 10.57 -14.80 -5.47
C GLY A 25 9.33 -14.59 -6.35
N ASP A 26 9.35 -14.96 -7.62
CA ASP A 26 8.20 -14.85 -8.52
C ASP A 26 7.07 -15.84 -8.14
N ARG A 27 7.42 -17.03 -7.61
CA ARG A 27 6.45 -17.97 -7.02
C ARG A 27 5.73 -17.34 -5.83
N LEU A 28 6.48 -16.71 -4.91
CA LEU A 28 5.90 -16.02 -3.76
C LEU A 28 5.05 -14.82 -4.20
N ASP A 29 5.56 -13.98 -5.09
CA ASP A 29 4.87 -12.77 -5.57
C ASP A 29 3.51 -13.12 -6.19
N LEU A 30 3.43 -14.15 -7.06
CA LEU A 30 2.18 -14.58 -7.69
C LEU A 30 1.10 -14.93 -6.66
N SER A 31 1.43 -15.80 -5.71
CA SER A 31 0.50 -16.21 -4.65
C SER A 31 0.08 -15.06 -3.73
N THR A 32 1.00 -14.13 -3.45
CA THR A 32 0.71 -12.93 -2.65
C THR A 32 -0.26 -12.00 -3.38
N VAL A 33 -0.03 -11.77 -4.68
CA VAL A 33 -0.92 -10.95 -5.52
C VAL A 33 -2.30 -11.60 -5.64
N MET A 34 -2.40 -12.93 -5.83
CA MET A 34 -3.67 -13.65 -5.81
C MET A 34 -4.45 -13.40 -4.51
N LEU A 35 -3.81 -13.53 -3.35
CA LEU A 35 -4.44 -13.26 -2.04
C LEU A 35 -4.87 -11.79 -1.90
N PHE A 36 -4.05 -10.84 -2.33
CA PHE A 36 -4.39 -9.41 -2.27
C PHE A 36 -5.62 -9.08 -3.14
N GLN A 37 -5.66 -9.60 -4.37
CA GLN A 37 -6.83 -9.44 -5.25
C GLN A 37 -8.09 -10.12 -4.69
N SER A 38 -7.96 -11.32 -4.13
CA SER A 38 -9.08 -12.07 -3.53
C SER A 38 -9.75 -11.39 -2.36
N TYR A 39 -9.02 -10.61 -1.55
CA TYR A 39 -9.58 -10.01 -0.33
C TYR A 39 -9.90 -8.50 -0.46
N THR A 40 -9.65 -7.89 -1.62
CA THR A 40 -9.81 -6.44 -1.82
C THR A 40 -10.43 -6.03 -3.15
N ALA A 41 -10.66 -6.96 -4.09
CA ALA A 41 -11.11 -6.67 -5.46
C ALA A 41 -10.21 -5.70 -6.28
N CYS A 42 -8.98 -5.42 -5.81
CA CYS A 42 -8.06 -4.49 -6.46
C CYS A 42 -7.64 -4.97 -7.86
N ARG A 43 -7.40 -4.03 -8.78
CA ARG A 43 -6.79 -4.36 -10.07
C ARG A 43 -5.28 -4.60 -9.88
N PRO A 44 -4.64 -5.52 -10.66
CA PRO A 44 -3.21 -5.81 -10.52
C PRO A 44 -2.32 -4.58 -10.70
N ALA A 45 -2.71 -3.64 -11.55
CA ALA A 45 -1.99 -2.38 -11.77
C ALA A 45 -1.91 -1.45 -10.52
N GLU A 46 -2.62 -1.79 -9.45
CA GLU A 46 -2.49 -1.13 -8.14
C GLU A 46 -1.39 -1.77 -7.27
N LEU A 47 -0.95 -3.00 -7.64
CA LEU A 47 0.04 -3.83 -6.95
C LEU A 47 1.37 -3.90 -7.72
N VAL A 48 1.28 -4.12 -9.03
CA VAL A 48 2.37 -4.29 -10.00
C VAL A 48 2.32 -3.18 -11.06
N ASP A 49 3.32 -3.06 -11.94
CA ASP A 49 3.32 -2.03 -12.98
C ASP A 49 2.24 -2.28 -14.04
N GLY A 50 1.19 -1.44 -13.99
CA GLY A 50 0.22 -1.26 -15.07
C GLY A 50 0.67 -0.30 -16.18
N THR A 51 1.95 0.07 -16.23
CA THR A 51 2.58 0.99 -17.18
C THR A 51 1.98 2.41 -17.18
N LYS A 52 2.09 3.09 -16.02
CA LYS A 52 1.91 4.55 -15.90
C LYS A 52 3.24 5.28 -15.62
N SER A 53 4.19 5.18 -16.55
CA SER A 53 5.29 6.14 -16.66
C SER A 53 4.75 7.53 -17.05
N ARG A 54 5.33 8.61 -16.51
CA ARG A 54 4.94 10.00 -16.84
C ARG A 54 5.00 10.22 -18.37
N GLY A 55 3.86 10.50 -18.99
CA GLY A 55 3.76 10.86 -20.42
C GLY A 55 3.26 9.75 -21.36
N LEU A 56 3.04 8.51 -20.91
CA LEU A 56 2.50 7.43 -21.74
C LEU A 56 0.99 7.22 -21.53
N LYS A 57 0.31 6.68 -22.56
CA LYS A 57 -1.14 6.41 -22.56
C LYS A 57 -1.53 5.48 -21.41
N ASP A 58 -2.70 5.71 -20.83
CA ASP A 58 -3.22 5.02 -19.64
C ASP A 58 -3.74 3.61 -19.97
N PRO A 59 -3.04 2.52 -19.57
CA PRO A 59 -3.45 1.15 -19.90
C PRO A 59 -4.61 0.66 -19.00
N MET A 60 -5.10 1.51 -18.09
CA MET A 60 -6.36 1.30 -17.38
C MET A 60 -7.58 1.78 -18.22
N LEU A 61 -7.40 2.09 -19.50
CA LEU A 61 -8.48 2.45 -20.43
C LEU A 61 -8.72 1.40 -21.52
N ASP A 62 -7.77 0.52 -21.80
CA ASP A 62 -7.96 -0.67 -22.64
C ASP A 62 -8.48 -1.84 -21.79
N ASP A 63 -9.72 -1.71 -21.32
CA ASP A 63 -10.64 -2.85 -21.16
C ASP A 63 -11.33 -3.08 -22.54
N SER A 64 -10.54 -3.20 -23.62
CA SER A 64 -10.96 -3.41 -25.01
C SER A 64 -10.69 -4.86 -25.43
N ASP A 65 -11.74 -5.59 -25.83
CA ASP A 65 -11.66 -7.02 -26.19
C ASP A 65 -11.10 -7.26 -27.61
N ASP A 66 -9.92 -6.70 -27.91
CA ASP A 66 -9.21 -6.96 -29.18
C ASP A 66 -8.37 -8.24 -29.10
N GLU A 67 -8.92 -9.29 -29.73
CA GLU A 67 -8.31 -10.59 -29.99
C GLU A 67 -6.97 -10.52 -30.77
N ASN A 68 -6.24 -11.64 -30.78
CA ASN A 68 -5.10 -11.91 -31.67
C ASN A 68 -3.83 -11.01 -31.56
N SER A 69 -3.04 -11.23 -30.50
CA SER A 69 -1.57 -11.11 -30.59
C SER A 69 -0.92 -12.50 -30.62
N SER A 70 -0.63 -13.00 -31.83
CA SER A 70 -0.27 -14.40 -32.10
C SER A 70 1.19 -14.77 -31.76
N ILE A 71 1.48 -14.90 -30.46
CA ILE A 71 2.73 -15.51 -29.98
C ILE A 71 2.64 -17.04 -30.09
N LYS A 72 3.51 -17.65 -30.91
CA LYS A 72 3.54 -19.10 -31.17
C LYS A 72 4.07 -19.90 -29.96
N THR A 73 3.19 -20.29 -29.05
CA THR A 73 3.46 -21.35 -28.06
C THR A 73 3.06 -22.72 -28.62
N SER A 74 3.85 -23.75 -28.32
CA SER A 74 3.63 -25.11 -28.85
C SER A 74 2.45 -25.80 -28.15
N GLY A 75 1.28 -25.78 -28.78
CA GLY A 75 0.03 -26.27 -28.18
C GLY A 75 0.01 -27.75 -27.80
N CYS A 76 -0.64 -28.05 -26.67
CA CYS A 76 -0.94 -29.41 -26.23
C CYS A 76 -1.90 -30.10 -27.21
N ARG A 77 -1.51 -31.28 -27.73
CA ARG A 77 -2.29 -32.01 -28.74
C ARG A 77 -3.25 -33.02 -28.11
N ASN A 78 -4.51 -32.64 -27.91
CA ASN A 78 -5.59 -33.62 -27.78
C ASN A 78 -6.19 -33.95 -29.16
N ARG A 79 -6.41 -35.24 -29.40
CA ARG A 79 -6.71 -35.81 -30.73
C ARG A 79 -8.10 -36.43 -30.72
N THR A 80 -9.10 -35.70 -31.20
CA THR A 80 -10.49 -36.17 -31.28
C THR A 80 -10.98 -36.10 -32.74
N VAL A 81 -11.79 -37.07 -33.14
CA VAL A 81 -12.14 -37.33 -34.55
C VAL A 81 -13.35 -36.51 -34.99
N LYS A 82 -13.31 -35.97 -36.22
CA LYS A 82 -14.50 -35.38 -36.87
C LYS A 82 -15.52 -36.49 -37.18
N LEU A 83 -16.73 -36.32 -36.67
CA LEU A 83 -17.94 -36.93 -37.22
C LEU A 83 -18.94 -35.81 -37.52
N SER A 84 -19.47 -35.79 -38.75
CA SER A 84 -20.40 -34.78 -39.23
C SER A 84 -21.83 -35.33 -39.19
N ILE A 85 -22.77 -34.57 -38.62
CA ILE A 85 -24.21 -34.77 -38.80
C ILE A 85 -24.86 -33.40 -39.01
N GLU A 86 -25.76 -33.31 -39.99
CA GLU A 86 -26.54 -32.12 -40.33
C GLU A 86 -27.89 -32.12 -39.62
N ALA A 87 -28.42 -30.95 -39.24
CA ALA A 87 -29.88 -30.71 -39.19
C ALA A 87 -30.27 -29.22 -39.03
N GLN A 88 -30.84 -28.66 -40.11
CA GLN A 88 -32.09 -27.88 -40.16
C GLN A 88 -32.22 -26.50 -39.45
N HIS A 89 -32.86 -25.56 -40.16
CA HIS A 89 -33.29 -24.24 -39.67
C HIS A 89 -34.68 -24.29 -39.03
N ILE A 90 -34.97 -23.38 -38.08
CA ILE A 90 -36.33 -22.86 -37.83
C ILE A 90 -36.23 -21.34 -37.62
N HIS A 91 -37.11 -20.59 -38.29
CA HIS A 91 -37.31 -19.13 -38.11
C HIS A 91 -38.66 -18.90 -37.39
N PRO A 92 -38.73 -17.91 -36.50
CA PRO A 92 -39.65 -16.76 -36.69
C PRO A 92 -38.99 -15.44 -36.22
N THR A 93 -39.59 -14.24 -36.24
CA THR A 93 -40.55 -13.56 -37.14
C THR A 93 -40.35 -12.05 -36.92
N VAL A 94 -40.78 -11.18 -37.84
CA VAL A 94 -40.30 -9.78 -37.99
C VAL A 94 -41.40 -8.73 -37.81
N MET A 95 -41.09 -7.64 -37.10
CA MET A 95 -41.76 -6.31 -37.09
C MET A 95 -43.18 -6.21 -36.48
N PRO A 96 -43.71 -4.99 -36.18
CA PRO A 96 -43.18 -3.65 -36.52
C PRO A 96 -42.82 -2.73 -35.34
N ARG A 97 -42.32 -1.55 -35.72
CA ARG A 97 -41.91 -0.39 -34.91
C ARG A 97 -42.82 0.77 -35.28
N GLU A 98 -43.32 1.52 -34.30
CA GLU A 98 -43.98 2.81 -34.52
C GLU A 98 -43.08 3.97 -34.07
N THR A 99 -43.31 5.15 -34.64
CA THR A 99 -42.47 6.35 -34.49
C THR A 99 -43.31 7.60 -34.64
N GLU A 100 -43.23 8.52 -33.68
CA GLU A 100 -43.62 9.92 -33.90
C GLU A 100 -42.55 10.89 -33.37
N THR A 101 -42.39 11.99 -34.09
CA THR A 101 -41.56 13.19 -33.83
C THR A 101 -42.42 14.26 -33.13
N THR A 102 -42.03 15.51 -32.81
CA THR A 102 -40.82 16.36 -33.00
C THR A 102 -40.35 16.86 -31.59
N SER A 103 -39.69 17.99 -31.29
CA SER A 103 -39.02 19.14 -31.96
C SER A 103 -38.19 19.88 -30.87
N ASP A 104 -37.24 20.79 -31.09
CA ASP A 104 -36.27 21.08 -32.16
C ASP A 104 -35.28 22.17 -31.61
N LEU A 105 -34.35 22.65 -32.45
CA LEU A 105 -33.50 23.85 -32.29
C LEU A 105 -32.22 23.75 -31.40
N GLN A 106 -31.03 24.29 -31.74
CA GLN A 106 -30.23 24.49 -32.98
C GLN A 106 -29.16 25.59 -32.78
N LEU A 107 -28.03 25.52 -33.50
CA LEU A 107 -26.95 26.55 -33.65
C LEU A 107 -26.12 26.88 -32.37
N ASP A 108 -24.82 27.20 -32.42
CA ASP A 108 -23.84 27.01 -33.51
C ASP A 108 -22.39 26.94 -32.99
N LYS A 109 -21.59 26.01 -33.53
CA LYS A 109 -20.32 26.26 -34.28
C LYS A 109 -19.33 27.33 -33.78
N LEU A 110 -18.06 26.94 -33.63
CA LEU A 110 -16.97 27.36 -34.55
C LEU A 110 -15.66 26.62 -34.27
N GLU A 111 -15.12 25.97 -35.30
CA GLU A 111 -13.70 25.57 -35.35
C GLU A 111 -12.86 26.77 -35.81
N PHE A 112 -11.59 26.83 -35.41
CA PHE A 112 -10.60 27.68 -36.06
C PHE A 112 -9.35 26.86 -36.38
N SER A 113 -9.09 26.66 -37.67
CA SER A 113 -7.89 26.00 -38.17
C SER A 113 -6.71 26.97 -38.22
N GLY A 114 -5.64 26.66 -37.52
CA GLY A 114 -4.34 27.32 -37.65
C GLY A 114 -3.24 26.27 -37.75
N GLY A 115 -2.83 25.94 -38.97
CA GLY A 115 -1.63 25.16 -39.23
C GLY A 115 -0.47 26.08 -39.59
N ASP A 116 0.72 25.78 -39.08
CA ASP A 116 1.98 26.33 -39.56
C ASP A 116 3.09 25.28 -39.35
N ASP A 117 3.98 25.13 -40.33
CA ASP A 117 4.94 24.02 -40.42
C ASP A 117 6.33 24.47 -39.92
N THR A 118 6.77 23.98 -38.75
CA THR A 118 8.15 24.21 -38.27
C THR A 118 8.85 22.95 -37.74
N VAL A 119 9.44 22.22 -38.70
CA VAL A 119 10.76 21.53 -38.65
C VAL A 119 11.23 20.93 -37.31
N ASP A 120 11.30 19.60 -37.26
CA ASP A 120 12.05 18.80 -36.28
C ASP A 120 13.58 18.87 -36.52
N PRO A 121 14.40 19.09 -35.46
CA PRO A 121 15.79 18.65 -35.46
C PRO A 121 16.10 17.75 -34.24
N GLN A 122 16.20 16.45 -34.49
CA GLN A 122 16.72 15.48 -33.54
C GLN A 122 18.21 15.71 -33.23
N SER A 123 18.59 15.80 -31.96
CA SER A 123 19.58 14.92 -31.31
C SER A 123 19.93 15.36 -29.87
N PRO A 124 20.31 14.44 -28.96
CA PRO A 124 20.55 14.76 -27.56
C PRO A 124 21.99 15.24 -27.30
N SER A 125 22.15 16.37 -26.60
CA SER A 125 23.44 16.80 -26.07
C SER A 125 23.77 16.08 -24.75
N THR A 126 24.79 15.23 -24.77
CA THR A 126 25.41 14.69 -23.55
C THR A 126 25.96 15.83 -22.68
N GLY A 127 25.48 15.92 -21.44
CA GLY A 127 26.04 16.76 -20.39
C GLY A 127 25.84 16.06 -19.06
N GLY A 128 26.91 15.53 -18.49
CA GLY A 128 26.91 14.94 -17.16
C GLY A 128 27.43 15.96 -16.15
N ASP A 129 26.64 16.20 -15.09
CA ASP A 129 27.07 16.90 -13.89
C ASP A 129 26.58 16.07 -12.68
N ASP A 130 27.51 15.44 -11.98
CA ASP A 130 27.24 14.56 -10.83
C ASP A 130 26.88 15.39 -9.59
N ALA A 131 25.64 15.87 -9.55
CA ALA A 131 25.05 16.45 -8.35
C ALA A 131 24.38 15.34 -7.49
N GLU A 132 25.06 14.86 -6.46
CA GLU A 132 24.45 14.05 -5.39
C GLU A 132 23.39 14.86 -4.65
N ALA A 133 22.17 14.86 -5.18
CA ALA A 133 21.03 15.47 -4.53
C ALA A 133 20.66 14.63 -3.29
N TYR A 134 20.94 15.16 -2.10
CA TYR A 134 20.46 14.67 -0.79
C TYR A 134 18.93 14.88 -0.62
N GLY A 135 18.15 14.50 -1.63
CA GLY A 135 16.69 14.42 -1.57
C GLY A 135 16.25 13.09 -0.99
N GLU A 136 15.06 13.06 -0.36
CA GLU A 136 14.41 11.80 -0.04
C GLU A 136 14.23 10.97 -1.33
N PRO A 137 14.41 9.63 -1.29
CA PRO A 137 14.31 8.80 -2.49
C PRO A 137 12.96 9.01 -3.18
N ILE A 138 12.97 9.23 -4.49
CA ILE A 138 11.77 9.55 -5.26
C ILE A 138 11.13 8.25 -5.76
N ARG A 139 9.82 8.08 -5.51
CA ARG A 139 9.07 6.93 -6.03
C ARG A 139 8.98 6.99 -7.56
N MET A 140 9.63 6.07 -8.24
CA MET A 140 9.69 6.03 -9.72
C MET A 140 8.41 5.50 -10.39
N TYR A 141 7.71 4.54 -9.75
CA TYR A 141 6.60 3.81 -10.36
C TYR A 141 5.28 3.94 -9.57
N LYS A 142 4.15 3.95 -10.28
CA LYS A 142 2.81 3.86 -9.69
C LYS A 142 2.42 2.40 -9.34
N ALA A 143 3.22 1.77 -8.47
CA ALA A 143 2.97 0.42 -7.94
C ALA A 143 2.98 0.42 -6.39
N LEU A 144 2.58 -0.71 -5.77
CA LEU A 144 2.56 -0.87 -4.32
C LEU A 144 4.00 -0.96 -3.77
N CYS A 145 4.38 0.00 -2.93
CA CYS A 145 5.72 0.07 -2.31
C CYS A 145 5.67 -0.28 -0.82
N TYR A 146 6.82 -0.54 -0.18
CA TYR A 146 6.85 -0.84 1.25
C TYR A 146 6.24 0.28 2.12
N GLU A 147 6.35 1.56 1.74
CA GLU A 147 5.70 2.67 2.45
C GLU A 147 4.16 2.71 2.34
N ASP A 148 3.57 1.89 1.47
CA ASP A 148 2.12 1.69 1.36
C ASP A 148 1.60 0.54 2.22
N ILE A 149 2.46 -0.10 3.00
CA ILE A 149 2.10 -1.19 3.91
C ILE A 149 2.55 -0.85 5.32
N VAL A 150 1.64 -0.95 6.28
CA VAL A 150 1.93 -0.82 7.72
C VAL A 150 1.68 -2.16 8.39
N LEU A 151 2.75 -2.94 8.60
CA LEU A 151 2.71 -4.19 9.34
C LEU A 151 2.68 -3.91 10.85
N LEU A 152 1.79 -4.59 11.56
CA LEU A 152 1.50 -4.44 12.98
C LEU A 152 1.44 -5.80 13.66
N ILE A 153 2.04 -5.89 14.84
CA ILE A 153 1.79 -6.94 15.83
C ILE A 153 0.76 -6.37 16.82
N VAL A 154 -0.33 -7.09 17.06
CA VAL A 154 -1.51 -6.58 17.80
C VAL A 154 -1.89 -7.58 18.87
N GLN A 155 -2.19 -7.12 20.09
CA GLN A 155 -2.77 -7.99 21.13
C GLN A 155 -4.12 -8.50 20.64
N ASP A 156 -4.34 -9.81 20.68
CA ASP A 156 -5.60 -10.40 20.21
C ASP A 156 -6.80 -9.80 20.97
N PRO A 157 -7.74 -9.10 20.28
CA PRO A 157 -8.96 -8.59 20.90
C PRO A 157 -9.85 -9.68 21.51
N SER A 158 -9.68 -10.94 21.10
CA SER A 158 -10.39 -12.11 21.59
C SER A 158 -9.69 -12.85 22.76
N HIS A 159 -8.59 -12.30 23.29
CA HIS A 159 -7.82 -12.86 24.41
C HIS A 159 -7.18 -14.24 24.16
N GLY A 160 -6.81 -14.57 22.93
CA GLY A 160 -5.97 -15.74 22.61
C GLY A 160 -4.56 -15.68 23.20
N ASP A 161 -3.86 -16.82 23.19
CA ASP A 161 -2.59 -17.04 23.90
C ASP A 161 -1.39 -16.19 23.42
N ARG A 162 -1.50 -15.47 22.29
CA ARG A 162 -0.42 -14.68 21.68
C ARG A 162 -0.95 -13.46 20.93
N ASP A 163 -0.03 -12.59 20.52
CA ASP A 163 -0.34 -11.52 19.58
C ASP A 163 -0.67 -12.07 18.17
N VAL A 164 -1.43 -11.30 17.40
CA VAL A 164 -1.81 -11.58 16.00
C VAL A 164 -1.16 -10.58 15.04
N LEU A 165 -0.85 -11.05 13.82
CA LEU A 165 -0.32 -10.18 12.77
C LEU A 165 -1.45 -9.53 11.94
N ALA A 166 -1.28 -8.25 11.64
CA ALA A 166 -2.19 -7.49 10.79
C ALA A 166 -1.41 -6.47 9.95
N MET A 167 -1.94 -6.11 8.77
CA MET A 167 -1.35 -5.04 7.96
C MET A 167 -2.42 -4.12 7.34
N GLU A 168 -2.19 -2.81 7.43
CA GLU A 168 -2.91 -1.82 6.63
C GLU A 168 -2.22 -1.68 5.27
N VAL A 169 -2.96 -1.83 4.17
CA VAL A 169 -2.44 -1.66 2.80
C VAL A 169 -3.13 -0.48 2.11
N PHE A 170 -2.34 0.48 1.64
CA PHE A 170 -2.76 1.80 1.16
C PHE A 170 -2.79 1.83 -0.37
N PHE A 171 -3.94 1.54 -0.96
CA PHE A 171 -4.08 1.54 -2.42
C PHE A 171 -4.25 2.97 -2.95
N ARG A 172 -3.13 3.61 -3.33
CA ARG A 172 -3.07 5.03 -3.77
C ARG A 172 -3.29 5.27 -5.28
N TYR A 173 -3.09 4.26 -6.13
CA TYR A 173 -2.95 4.44 -7.59
C TYR A 173 -3.97 3.64 -8.42
N TYR A 174 -5.25 3.75 -8.07
CA TYR A 174 -6.32 3.09 -8.81
C TYR A 174 -6.80 3.86 -10.06
N GLN A 175 -7.54 3.18 -10.93
CA GLN A 175 -8.13 3.78 -12.15
C GLN A 175 -8.94 5.05 -11.80
N GLY A 176 -8.73 6.13 -12.55
CA GLY A 176 -9.48 7.38 -12.34
C GLY A 176 -9.08 8.19 -11.11
N ALA A 177 -8.10 7.75 -10.29
CA ALA A 177 -7.55 8.56 -9.20
C ALA A 177 -7.06 9.94 -9.71
N ASP A 178 -6.36 9.94 -10.86
CA ASP A 178 -5.90 11.14 -11.55
C ASP A 178 -7.05 12.06 -12.04
N ARG A 179 -8.28 11.55 -12.16
CA ARG A 179 -9.48 12.28 -12.63
C ARG A 179 -10.36 12.83 -11.49
N LYS A 180 -10.12 12.43 -10.23
CA LYS A 180 -10.80 12.96 -9.04
C LYS A 180 -9.81 13.61 -8.07
N PRO A 181 -9.16 14.73 -8.44
CA PRO A 181 -8.28 15.48 -7.54
C PRO A 181 -9.09 16.20 -6.45
N LYS A 182 -9.50 15.47 -5.40
CA LYS A 182 -10.07 16.09 -4.19
C LYS A 182 -9.00 17.00 -3.56
N PRO A 183 -9.27 18.29 -3.32
CA PRO A 183 -8.25 19.22 -2.86
C PRO A 183 -7.82 18.94 -1.41
N TYR A 184 -6.52 18.80 -1.22
CA TYR A 184 -5.79 19.06 0.03
C TYR A 184 -6.25 18.35 1.32
N ILE A 185 -6.48 17.03 1.25
CA ILE A 185 -6.14 16.13 2.37
C ILE A 185 -5.44 14.89 1.79
N ASP A 186 -4.38 14.42 2.46
CA ASP A 186 -3.54 13.24 2.15
C ASP A 186 -4.28 11.89 2.27
N SER A 187 -5.60 11.89 2.07
CA SER A 187 -6.51 10.76 2.18
C SER A 187 -7.66 10.79 1.17
N GLY A 188 -7.73 11.79 0.29
CA GLY A 188 -8.88 12.00 -0.62
C GLY A 188 -9.06 10.91 -1.69
N THR A 189 -7.99 10.19 -2.02
CA THR A 189 -7.90 9.26 -3.16
C THR A 189 -7.10 8.00 -2.79
N ILE A 190 -7.29 7.48 -1.57
CA ILE A 190 -6.65 6.26 -1.06
C ILE A 190 -7.72 5.36 -0.46
N THR A 191 -7.70 4.07 -0.79
CA THR A 191 -8.49 3.06 -0.06
C THR A 191 -7.54 2.23 0.80
N ILE A 192 -7.81 2.12 2.09
CA ILE A 192 -7.04 1.28 3.01
C ILE A 192 -7.83 0.03 3.33
N PHE A 193 -7.23 -1.13 3.05
CA PHE A 193 -7.73 -2.43 3.46
C PHE A 193 -6.94 -2.94 4.67
N LEU A 194 -7.64 -3.64 5.57
CA LEU A 194 -7.04 -4.41 6.64
C LEU A 194 -6.92 -5.86 6.21
N PHE A 195 -5.69 -6.36 6.13
CA PHE A 195 -5.41 -7.79 6.04
C PHE A 195 -5.04 -8.34 7.41
N ARG A 196 -5.50 -9.56 7.71
CA ARG A 196 -5.27 -10.25 8.99
C ARG A 196 -4.56 -11.57 8.80
N GLU A 197 -3.97 -12.07 9.88
CA GLU A 197 -3.47 -13.44 9.94
C GLU A 197 -4.60 -14.46 9.71
N THR A 198 -4.31 -15.56 9.01
CA THR A 198 -5.30 -16.62 8.71
C THR A 198 -4.81 -17.94 9.31
N PRO A 199 -5.65 -18.72 10.02
CA PRO A 199 -5.24 -20.00 10.61
C PRO A 199 -4.69 -21.04 9.62
N LEU A 200 -4.97 -20.88 8.33
CA LEU A 200 -4.34 -21.62 7.24
C LEU A 200 -3.27 -20.72 6.58
N PRO A 201 -1.96 -21.02 6.73
CA PRO A 201 -0.89 -20.16 6.20
C PRO A 201 -0.98 -19.94 4.68
N ILE A 202 -1.46 -20.94 3.94
CA ILE A 202 -1.69 -20.86 2.49
C ILE A 202 -2.73 -19.80 2.10
N LEU A 203 -3.66 -19.46 3.00
CA LEU A 203 -4.63 -18.37 2.86
C LEU A 203 -4.27 -17.15 3.73
N CYS A 204 -3.02 -17.04 4.21
CA CYS A 204 -2.57 -15.93 5.04
C CYS A 204 -1.79 -14.89 4.23
N PRO A 205 -2.41 -13.74 3.87
CA PRO A 205 -1.76 -12.70 3.08
C PRO A 205 -0.60 -12.05 3.84
N VAL A 206 -0.74 -11.92 5.16
CA VAL A 206 0.29 -11.34 6.04
C VAL A 206 1.52 -12.25 6.13
N SER A 207 1.36 -13.58 6.13
CA SER A 207 2.49 -14.52 6.11
C SER A 207 3.27 -14.47 4.78
N HIS A 208 2.54 -14.43 3.65
CA HIS A 208 3.15 -14.32 2.33
C HIS A 208 3.92 -12.99 2.17
N PHE A 209 3.33 -11.87 2.58
CA PHE A 209 4.01 -10.58 2.61
C PHE A 209 5.20 -10.54 3.59
N SER A 210 5.08 -11.15 4.77
CA SER A 210 6.19 -11.20 5.74
C SER A 210 7.38 -11.99 5.20
N ALA A 211 7.13 -13.11 4.50
CA ALA A 211 8.18 -13.85 3.80
C ALA A 211 8.84 -13.01 2.70
N ARG A 212 8.08 -12.16 2.00
CA ARG A 212 8.61 -11.22 1.00
C ARG A 212 9.51 -10.16 1.65
N ALA A 213 9.05 -9.53 2.73
CA ALA A 213 9.79 -8.52 3.50
C ALA A 213 11.08 -9.07 4.13
N ILE A 214 11.03 -10.26 4.72
CA ILE A 214 12.21 -10.98 5.26
C ILE A 214 13.23 -11.23 4.14
N ARG A 215 12.79 -11.73 2.98
CA ARG A 215 13.68 -12.02 1.84
C ARG A 215 14.29 -10.76 1.18
N ASP A 216 13.73 -9.58 1.45
CA ASP A 216 14.29 -8.29 1.01
C ASP A 216 15.16 -7.61 2.08
N ASP A 217 15.31 -8.20 3.27
CA ASP A 217 15.93 -7.51 4.42
C ASP A 217 15.26 -6.13 4.69
N ALA A 218 13.95 -6.06 4.44
CA ALA A 218 13.20 -4.80 4.41
C ALA A 218 12.92 -4.20 5.80
N ILE A 219 13.06 -5.00 6.86
CA ILE A 219 12.66 -4.66 8.24
C ILE A 219 13.79 -3.90 8.94
N GLU A 220 13.48 -2.76 9.54
CA GLU A 220 14.48 -1.87 10.16
C GLU A 220 15.10 -2.43 11.44
N PHE A 221 14.33 -3.24 12.19
CA PHE A 221 14.75 -3.74 13.49
C PHE A 221 15.40 -5.13 13.39
N ASP A 222 16.67 -5.21 13.78
CA ASP A 222 17.47 -6.44 13.72
C ASP A 222 16.84 -7.61 14.50
N GLY A 223 17.06 -8.83 14.01
CA GLY A 223 16.53 -10.07 14.59
C GLY A 223 15.16 -10.51 14.04
N PHE A 224 14.41 -9.65 13.34
CA PHE A 224 13.20 -10.01 12.60
C PHE A 224 13.48 -10.49 11.16
N ASN A 225 14.74 -10.87 10.88
CA ASN A 225 15.21 -11.47 9.63
C ASN A 225 14.75 -12.93 9.38
N HIS A 226 13.82 -13.43 10.18
CA HIS A 226 13.21 -14.76 10.07
C HIS A 226 11.81 -14.74 10.68
N ALA A 227 10.99 -15.74 10.40
CA ALA A 227 9.56 -15.71 10.73
C ALA A 227 9.24 -15.85 12.23
N ALA A 228 10.06 -16.56 13.02
CA ALA A 228 9.69 -16.99 14.37
C ALA A 228 9.32 -15.85 15.37
N PRO A 229 10.02 -14.69 15.40
CA PRO A 229 9.67 -13.60 16.33
C PRO A 229 8.29 -13.00 16.10
N PHE A 230 7.79 -13.03 14.86
CA PHE A 230 6.45 -12.53 14.54
C PHE A 230 5.33 -13.39 15.16
N PHE A 231 5.52 -14.71 15.27
CA PHE A 231 4.51 -15.66 15.76
C PHE A 231 4.73 -16.13 17.21
N SER A 232 5.86 -15.76 17.84
CA SER A 232 6.17 -16.02 19.27
C SER A 232 6.02 -14.75 20.13
N SER A 233 5.16 -13.85 19.68
CA SER A 233 5.01 -12.48 20.14
C SER A 233 4.04 -12.35 21.33
N HIS A 234 4.48 -11.59 22.34
CA HIS A 234 3.67 -11.17 23.50
C HIS A 234 4.04 -9.71 23.89
N ILE A 235 3.40 -8.70 23.29
CA ILE A 235 3.63 -7.26 23.58
C ILE A 235 2.93 -6.79 24.87
N GLY A 236 3.53 -5.81 25.54
CA GLY A 236 2.91 -5.10 26.68
C GLY A 236 2.01 -3.91 26.28
N ARG A 237 1.59 -3.82 25.01
CA ARG A 237 0.90 -2.66 24.41
C ARG A 237 -0.18 -3.15 23.45
N ARG A 238 -1.24 -2.37 23.19
CA ARG A 238 -2.33 -2.79 22.27
C ARG A 238 -1.86 -3.20 20.87
N ALA A 239 -0.91 -2.45 20.31
CA ALA A 239 -0.27 -2.76 19.03
C ALA A 239 1.13 -2.14 18.96
N ILE A 240 2.01 -2.75 18.16
CA ILE A 240 3.29 -2.15 17.77
C ILE A 240 3.46 -2.20 16.25
N LYS A 241 4.00 -1.12 15.68
CA LYS A 241 4.34 -1.05 14.26
C LYS A 241 5.72 -1.69 14.03
N VAL A 242 5.81 -2.53 13.01
CA VAL A 242 7.09 -2.96 12.44
C VAL A 242 7.54 -1.90 11.45
N HIS A 243 8.78 -1.42 11.57
CA HIS A 243 9.35 -0.38 10.70
C HIS A 243 10.12 -0.99 9.52
N TRP A 244 10.13 -0.27 8.40
CA TRP A 244 10.89 -0.62 7.20
C TRP A 244 12.15 0.24 7.12
N LYS A 245 13.25 -0.32 6.59
CA LYS A 245 14.49 0.44 6.36
C LYS A 245 14.20 1.63 5.44
N PRO A 246 14.71 2.85 5.72
CA PRO A 246 14.44 4.02 4.88
C PRO A 246 14.77 3.83 3.40
N SER A 247 15.78 3.02 3.09
CA SER A 247 16.20 2.65 1.73
C SER A 247 15.13 1.90 0.93
N VAL A 248 14.30 1.04 1.56
CA VAL A 248 13.32 0.21 0.85
C VAL A 248 11.93 0.84 0.75
N LEU A 249 11.68 1.99 1.39
CA LEU A 249 10.35 2.60 1.46
C LEU A 249 9.72 2.85 0.07
N LYS A 250 10.53 3.21 -0.93
CA LYS A 250 10.09 3.46 -2.32
C LYS A 250 10.19 2.24 -3.23
N THR A 251 10.78 1.15 -2.76
CA THR A 251 10.93 -0.10 -3.51
C THR A 251 9.56 -0.76 -3.68
N PRO A 252 9.14 -1.12 -4.90
CA PRO A 252 7.93 -1.88 -5.12
C PRO A 252 8.01 -3.25 -4.42
N VAL A 253 6.91 -3.75 -3.87
CA VAL A 253 6.91 -5.06 -3.18
C VAL A 253 7.09 -6.19 -4.21
N PHE A 254 6.27 -6.17 -5.26
CA PHE A 254 6.30 -7.13 -6.36
C PHE A 254 7.14 -6.57 -7.51
N ARG A 255 8.36 -7.09 -7.68
CA ARG A 255 9.34 -6.58 -8.67
C ARG A 255 9.54 -7.54 -9.83
N ARG A 256 10.07 -7.06 -10.96
CA ARG A 256 10.45 -7.98 -12.06
C ARG A 256 11.73 -8.71 -11.70
N SER A 257 11.91 -9.91 -12.23
CA SER A 257 13.20 -10.61 -12.20
C SER A 257 14.09 -10.14 -13.36
N ILE A 258 15.36 -9.90 -13.06
CA ILE A 258 16.39 -9.42 -13.98
C ILE A 258 17.61 -10.35 -13.95
N GLN A 259 18.29 -10.47 -15.08
CA GLN A 259 19.51 -11.26 -15.19
C GLN A 259 20.72 -10.38 -14.85
N THR A 260 21.57 -10.87 -13.96
CA THR A 260 22.84 -10.26 -13.57
C THR A 260 23.98 -11.25 -13.78
N VAL A 261 25.23 -10.81 -13.59
CA VAL A 261 26.42 -11.67 -13.64
C VAL A 261 26.34 -12.81 -12.61
N ALA A 262 25.66 -12.59 -11.47
CA ALA A 262 25.44 -13.59 -10.42
C ALA A 262 24.20 -14.50 -10.67
N GLY A 263 23.50 -14.33 -11.80
CA GLY A 263 22.25 -15.05 -12.11
C GLY A 263 21.00 -14.16 -11.99
N TRP A 264 19.84 -14.80 -11.84
CA TRP A 264 18.55 -14.11 -11.77
C TRP A 264 18.25 -13.61 -10.36
N VAL A 265 17.95 -12.31 -10.26
CA VAL A 265 17.56 -11.62 -9.01
C VAL A 265 16.33 -10.75 -9.25
N LYS A 266 15.68 -10.28 -8.19
CA LYS A 266 14.62 -9.26 -8.31
C LYS A 266 15.29 -7.90 -8.58
N SER A 267 14.75 -7.09 -9.51
CA SER A 267 15.20 -5.70 -9.71
C SER A 267 15.06 -4.91 -8.40
N GLU A 268 15.93 -3.94 -8.15
CA GLU A 268 15.87 -3.09 -6.94
C GLU A 268 14.78 -2.01 -7.05
N ILE A 269 14.43 -1.60 -8.29
CA ILE A 269 13.55 -0.45 -8.56
C ILE A 269 12.33 -0.79 -9.42
N GLU A 270 12.40 -1.79 -10.31
CA GLU A 270 11.34 -2.02 -11.32
C GLU A 270 10.27 -3.01 -10.84
N PRO A 271 8.98 -2.64 -10.83
CA PRO A 271 7.90 -3.55 -10.46
C PRO A 271 7.77 -4.72 -11.46
N MET A 272 7.05 -5.77 -11.05
CA MET A 272 6.56 -6.79 -11.97
C MET A 272 5.63 -6.14 -13.00
N LYS A 273 5.58 -6.62 -14.26
CA LYS A 273 4.64 -6.09 -15.26
C LYS A 273 3.27 -6.77 -15.15
N TYR A 274 2.21 -6.01 -15.40
CA TYR A 274 0.83 -6.53 -15.49
C TYR A 274 0.72 -7.77 -16.39
N SER A 275 1.36 -7.74 -17.56
CA SER A 275 1.36 -8.86 -18.51
C SER A 275 2.09 -10.11 -17.99
N THR A 276 3.14 -9.94 -17.18
CA THR A 276 3.82 -11.07 -16.51
C THR A 276 2.90 -11.77 -15.53
N HIS A 277 2.18 -11.01 -14.69
CA HIS A 277 1.17 -11.57 -13.78
C HIS A 277 0.02 -12.25 -14.53
N GLY A 278 -0.48 -11.61 -15.61
CA GLY A 278 -1.52 -12.19 -16.47
C GLY A 278 -1.12 -13.53 -17.10
N VAL A 279 0.13 -13.66 -17.57
CA VAL A 279 0.68 -14.93 -18.09
C VAL A 279 0.83 -15.98 -16.99
N TYR A 280 1.30 -15.60 -15.80
CA TYR A 280 1.42 -16.52 -14.67
C TYR A 280 0.05 -17.07 -14.22
N LEU A 281 -0.98 -16.22 -14.13
CA LEU A 281 -2.35 -16.65 -13.83
C LEU A 281 -2.90 -17.63 -14.89
N ASP A 282 -2.73 -17.31 -16.17
CA ASP A 282 -3.18 -18.13 -17.30
C ASP A 282 -2.58 -19.55 -17.24
N ILE A 283 -1.27 -19.64 -17.02
CA ILE A 283 -0.56 -20.91 -16.85
C ILE A 283 -1.11 -21.69 -15.65
N ARG A 284 -1.35 -21.06 -14.49
CA ARG A 284 -1.98 -21.77 -13.35
C ARG A 284 -3.36 -22.31 -13.70
N GLY A 285 -4.18 -21.55 -14.44
CA GLY A 285 -5.48 -22.02 -14.93
C GLY A 285 -5.36 -23.24 -15.86
N CYS A 286 -4.42 -23.21 -16.81
CA CYS A 286 -4.14 -24.32 -17.71
C CYS A 286 -3.64 -25.58 -16.97
N ASP A 287 -2.72 -25.44 -16.02
CA ASP A 287 -2.16 -26.56 -15.24
C ASP A 287 -3.18 -27.23 -14.31
N LEU A 288 -4.24 -26.50 -13.95
CA LEU A 288 -5.41 -27.02 -13.22
C LEU A 288 -6.45 -27.70 -14.15
N GLY A 289 -6.27 -27.63 -15.47
CA GLY A 289 -7.26 -28.10 -16.43
C GLY A 289 -8.51 -27.22 -16.52
N SER A 290 -8.41 -25.94 -16.12
CA SER A 290 -9.53 -25.00 -16.18
C SER A 290 -10.01 -24.80 -17.62
N LYS A 291 -11.33 -24.94 -17.85
CA LYS A 291 -11.96 -24.67 -19.15
C LYS A 291 -11.88 -23.18 -19.53
N GLU A 292 -11.92 -22.31 -18.53
CA GLU A 292 -11.83 -20.86 -18.70
C GLU A 292 -10.47 -20.33 -18.25
N LYS A 293 -9.95 -19.35 -18.98
CA LYS A 293 -8.69 -18.66 -18.67
C LYS A 293 -8.79 -17.95 -17.32
N TRP A 294 -7.81 -18.20 -16.45
CA TRP A 294 -7.70 -17.52 -15.17
C TRP A 294 -7.21 -16.09 -15.38
N THR A 295 -7.98 -15.11 -14.89
CA THR A 295 -7.68 -13.68 -15.06
C THR A 295 -7.82 -12.92 -13.75
N SER A 296 -7.19 -11.75 -13.71
CA SER A 296 -7.36 -10.71 -12.69
C SER A 296 -8.84 -10.37 -12.40
N HIS A 297 -9.70 -10.45 -13.42
CA HIS A 297 -11.13 -10.20 -13.29
C HIS A 297 -11.84 -11.32 -12.53
N CYS A 298 -11.39 -12.58 -12.61
CA CYS A 298 -11.99 -13.71 -11.90
C CYS A 298 -12.01 -13.48 -10.38
N PHE A 299 -10.90 -13.02 -9.80
CA PHE A 299 -10.80 -12.66 -8.37
C PHE A 299 -11.74 -11.51 -8.00
N ARG A 300 -11.74 -10.43 -8.80
CA ARG A 300 -12.58 -9.25 -8.60
C ARG A 300 -14.08 -9.57 -8.65
N ARG A 301 -14.50 -10.44 -9.60
CA ARG A 301 -15.88 -10.94 -9.70
C ARG A 301 -16.25 -11.84 -8.52
N GLY A 302 -15.33 -12.74 -8.11
CA GLY A 302 -15.50 -13.56 -6.92
C GLY A 302 -15.70 -12.74 -5.64
N HIS A 303 -14.89 -11.70 -5.45
CA HIS A 303 -15.00 -10.80 -4.32
C HIS A 303 -16.30 -9.98 -4.32
N ALA A 304 -16.71 -9.47 -5.48
CA ALA A 304 -18.02 -8.82 -5.62
C ALA A 304 -19.17 -9.76 -5.22
N ASN A 305 -19.16 -11.00 -5.72
CA ASN A 305 -20.18 -12.00 -5.41
C ASN A 305 -20.24 -12.35 -3.91
N ALA A 306 -19.11 -12.37 -3.21
CA ALA A 306 -19.06 -12.62 -1.76
C ALA A 306 -19.58 -11.45 -0.93
N LEU A 307 -19.35 -10.20 -1.38
CA LEU A 307 -19.82 -8.99 -0.70
C LEU A 307 -21.33 -8.74 -0.86
N LEU A 308 -21.91 -9.15 -2.00
CA LEU A 308 -23.32 -8.92 -2.33
C LEU A 308 -24.26 -9.65 -1.36
N GLY A 309 -25.20 -8.91 -0.77
CA GLY A 309 -26.16 -9.45 0.22
C GLY A 309 -25.59 -9.65 1.63
N VAL A 310 -24.27 -9.66 1.81
CA VAL A 310 -23.59 -9.75 3.12
C VAL A 310 -23.21 -8.37 3.66
N THR A 311 -22.89 -7.43 2.78
CA THR A 311 -22.35 -6.11 3.14
C THR A 311 -23.23 -4.96 2.62
N PRO A 312 -23.22 -3.78 3.26
CA PRO A 312 -23.96 -2.63 2.76
C PRO A 312 -23.40 -2.17 1.40
N ASP A 313 -24.27 -1.79 0.46
CA ASP A 313 -23.89 -1.27 -0.88
C ASP A 313 -22.81 -0.17 -0.80
N SER A 314 -22.89 0.66 0.23
CA SER A 314 -21.96 1.75 0.52
C SER A 314 -20.51 1.27 0.77
N ILE A 315 -20.31 0.04 1.25
CA ILE A 315 -19.02 -0.66 1.34
C ILE A 315 -18.70 -1.37 0.03
N VAL A 316 -19.68 -1.99 -0.63
CA VAL A 316 -19.50 -2.62 -1.95
C VAL A 316 -18.92 -1.61 -2.96
N ASP A 317 -19.50 -0.42 -3.06
CA ASP A 317 -19.04 0.66 -3.94
C ASP A 317 -17.61 1.10 -3.58
N GLN A 318 -17.27 1.20 -2.30
CA GLN A 318 -15.92 1.56 -1.84
C GLN A 318 -14.87 0.52 -2.25
N VAL A 319 -15.15 -0.76 -2.02
CA VAL A 319 -14.24 -1.86 -2.35
C VAL A 319 -14.12 -2.03 -3.86
N MET A 320 -15.25 -1.96 -4.56
CA MET A 320 -15.32 -2.07 -6.01
C MET A 320 -14.86 -0.79 -6.73
N ARG A 321 -14.64 0.32 -6.03
CA ARG A 321 -14.23 1.63 -6.59
C ARG A 321 -15.29 2.24 -7.53
N HIS A 322 -16.56 1.94 -7.30
CA HIS A 322 -17.68 2.52 -8.05
C HIS A 322 -18.01 3.93 -7.53
N ASP A 323 -18.81 4.69 -8.30
CA ASP A 323 -19.30 6.00 -7.86
C ASP A 323 -20.65 5.81 -7.16
N PRO A 324 -20.78 6.08 -5.85
CA PRO A 324 -22.00 5.80 -5.12
C PRO A 324 -23.14 6.73 -5.57
N LEU A 325 -24.27 6.13 -5.98
CA LEU A 325 -25.45 6.86 -6.46
C LEU A 325 -25.97 7.89 -5.43
N ALA A 326 -25.80 7.61 -4.13
CA ALA A 326 -26.10 8.52 -3.02
C ALA A 326 -24.96 9.57 -2.79
N GLY A 327 -24.51 10.21 -3.88
CA GLY A 327 -23.17 10.80 -4.02
C GLY A 327 -22.78 11.99 -3.13
N CYS A 328 -23.61 12.43 -2.17
CA CYS A 328 -23.27 13.49 -1.20
C CYS A 328 -22.74 12.93 0.13
N MET A 329 -23.55 12.13 0.85
CA MET A 329 -23.19 11.59 2.17
C MET A 329 -21.97 10.66 2.09
N GLN A 330 -21.97 9.76 1.11
CA GLN A 330 -20.91 8.76 0.97
C GLN A 330 -19.56 9.40 0.63
N ASN A 331 -19.55 10.32 -0.35
CA ASN A 331 -18.32 10.99 -0.80
C ASN A 331 -17.71 11.97 0.23
N ALA A 332 -18.48 12.39 1.23
CA ALA A 332 -18.05 13.33 2.27
C ALA A 332 -17.69 12.65 3.60
N TYR A 333 -18.42 11.61 4.02
CA TYR A 333 -18.28 11.03 5.37
C TYR A 333 -17.75 9.60 5.41
N GLN A 334 -17.63 8.89 4.27
CA GLN A 334 -17.06 7.55 4.28
C GLN A 334 -15.57 7.59 4.68
N ASN A 335 -15.20 6.77 5.67
CA ASN A 335 -13.83 6.58 6.08
C ASN A 335 -13.03 5.94 4.93
N TYR A 336 -11.83 6.46 4.64
CA TYR A 336 -10.94 5.90 3.63
C TYR A 336 -10.41 4.50 3.99
N ARG A 337 -10.54 4.09 5.26
CA ARG A 337 -10.46 2.69 5.70
C ARG A 337 -11.77 1.98 5.45
N VAL A 338 -11.70 0.83 4.76
CA VAL A 338 -12.85 -0.07 4.63
C VAL A 338 -13.28 -0.51 6.02
N GLY A 339 -14.51 -0.18 6.40
CA GLY A 339 -15.07 -0.44 7.74
C GLY A 339 -15.62 -1.85 7.94
N PHE A 340 -15.16 -2.82 7.15
CA PHE A 340 -15.76 -4.16 7.05
C PHE A 340 -14.70 -5.23 6.76
N ASN A 341 -14.95 -6.46 7.23
CA ASN A 341 -14.02 -7.58 7.12
C ASN A 341 -14.07 -8.27 5.74
N THR A 342 -13.60 -7.60 4.69
CA THR A 342 -13.64 -8.12 3.31
C THR A 342 -12.87 -9.44 3.13
N GLN A 343 -11.84 -9.69 3.95
CA GLN A 343 -11.06 -10.93 3.93
C GLN A 343 -11.89 -12.13 4.39
N ASP A 344 -12.53 -12.08 5.55
CA ASP A 344 -13.32 -13.22 6.04
C ASP A 344 -14.64 -13.41 5.27
N VAL A 345 -15.23 -12.35 4.69
CA VAL A 345 -16.36 -12.49 3.74
C VAL A 345 -15.97 -13.35 2.54
N PHE A 346 -14.83 -13.08 1.89
CA PHE A 346 -14.36 -13.92 0.78
C PHE A 346 -14.03 -15.34 1.21
N LEU A 347 -13.62 -15.54 2.47
CA LEU A 347 -13.34 -16.86 3.05
C LEU A 347 -14.60 -17.58 3.57
N GLU A 348 -15.80 -17.06 3.27
CA GLU A 348 -17.11 -17.61 3.66
C GLU A 348 -17.26 -17.80 5.19
N ARG A 349 -16.72 -16.83 5.95
CA ARG A 349 -16.75 -16.76 7.42
C ARG A 349 -17.56 -15.57 7.91
N ASP A 350 -18.00 -15.65 9.15
CA ASP A 350 -18.71 -14.56 9.83
C ASP A 350 -17.83 -13.29 9.96
N PRO A 351 -18.20 -12.17 9.30
CA PRO A 351 -17.45 -10.92 9.39
C PRO A 351 -17.81 -10.09 10.65
N SER A 352 -18.83 -10.49 11.41
CA SER A 352 -19.35 -9.71 12.55
C SER A 352 -18.53 -9.85 13.83
N ALA A 353 -17.79 -10.96 13.98
CA ALA A 353 -16.93 -11.28 15.13
C ALA A 353 -15.63 -10.45 15.21
N ASP A 354 -15.63 -9.22 14.68
CA ASP A 354 -14.41 -8.51 14.30
C ASP A 354 -14.05 -7.30 15.18
N GLY A 355 -13.51 -7.61 16.36
CA GLY A 355 -12.84 -6.63 17.21
C GLY A 355 -11.63 -5.96 16.55
N LEU A 356 -11.02 -6.59 15.53
CA LEU A 356 -9.82 -6.11 14.87
C LEU A 356 -10.14 -4.99 13.87
N THR A 357 -11.07 -5.18 12.91
CA THR A 357 -11.53 -4.07 12.05
C THR A 357 -12.04 -2.92 12.90
N LYS A 358 -12.81 -3.18 13.97
CA LYS A 358 -13.27 -2.12 14.87
C LYS A 358 -12.11 -1.33 15.48
N ALA A 359 -11.06 -1.99 15.96
CA ALA A 359 -9.86 -1.33 16.49
C ALA A 359 -9.12 -0.50 15.42
N PHE A 360 -9.06 -1.00 14.18
CA PHE A 360 -8.35 -0.38 13.06
C PHE A 360 -9.11 0.77 12.36
N THR A 361 -10.42 0.65 12.15
CA THR A 361 -11.25 1.69 11.53
C THR A 361 -11.38 2.90 12.46
N HIS A 362 -11.43 2.69 13.79
CA HIS A 362 -11.35 3.76 14.78
C HIS A 362 -9.91 4.28 14.97
N MET A 363 -9.79 5.48 15.54
CA MET A 363 -8.48 6.10 15.83
C MET A 363 -7.72 5.40 16.97
N SER A 364 -8.42 4.65 17.81
CA SER A 364 -7.94 4.18 19.13
C SER A 364 -6.66 3.32 19.09
N ILE A 365 -6.44 2.51 18.06
CA ILE A 365 -5.20 1.72 17.91
C ILE A 365 -3.96 2.58 17.59
N ARG A 366 -4.17 3.81 17.11
CA ARG A 366 -3.10 4.79 16.75
C ARG A 366 -2.91 5.87 17.82
N CYS A 367 -3.75 5.87 18.86
CA CYS A 367 -3.65 6.77 20.00
C CYS A 367 -2.70 6.18 21.06
N ASN A 368 -1.48 6.71 21.15
CA ASN A 368 -0.60 6.49 22.30
C ASN A 368 -0.55 7.77 23.15
N LEU A 369 -0.93 7.65 24.43
CA LEU A 369 -0.97 8.75 25.41
C LEU A 369 0.40 9.11 25.98
N GLU A 370 1.40 8.24 25.86
CA GLU A 370 2.78 8.49 26.30
C GLU A 370 3.50 9.50 25.40
N VAL A 371 3.01 9.73 24.17
CA VAL A 371 3.62 10.63 23.19
C VAL A 371 3.45 12.09 23.65
N PRO A 372 4.54 12.86 23.94
CA PRO A 372 4.42 14.21 24.46
C PRO A 372 3.65 15.15 23.53
N ARG A 373 2.68 15.89 24.09
CA ARG A 373 1.82 16.82 23.32
C ARG A 373 2.57 18.02 22.78
N GLU A 374 3.54 18.52 23.54
CA GLU A 374 4.45 19.59 23.16
C GLU A 374 5.88 19.15 23.46
N LEU A 375 6.84 19.61 22.64
CA LEU A 375 8.26 19.63 23.00
C LEU A 375 8.48 20.48 24.26
N LEU A 376 9.35 20.00 25.16
CA LEU A 376 9.95 20.85 26.19
C LEU A 376 10.85 21.91 25.53
N LYS A 377 11.13 23.02 26.23
CA LYS A 377 12.00 24.08 25.69
C LYS A 377 13.42 23.58 25.47
N ASP A 378 13.94 22.87 26.47
CA ASP A 378 15.31 22.37 26.52
C ASP A 378 15.55 21.40 25.33
N GLU A 379 14.59 20.52 25.05
CA GLU A 379 14.57 19.64 23.85
C GLU A 379 14.36 20.40 22.53
N LEU A 380 13.70 21.56 22.55
CA LEU A 380 13.48 22.39 21.36
C LEU A 380 14.74 23.19 20.99
N ASP A 381 15.50 23.63 21.99
CA ASP A 381 16.74 24.40 21.83
C ASP A 381 17.92 23.52 21.33
N GLU A 382 17.84 22.18 21.46
CA GLU A 382 18.75 21.23 20.79
C GLU A 382 18.60 21.22 19.26
N PHE A 383 17.44 21.61 18.72
CA PHE A 383 17.22 21.60 17.27
C PHE A 383 17.81 22.85 16.59
N PRO A 384 18.39 22.71 15.37
CA PRO A 384 18.82 23.88 14.60
C PRO A 384 17.64 24.82 14.35
N SER A 385 17.86 26.09 14.68
CA SER A 385 16.91 27.19 14.52
C SER A 385 16.60 27.47 13.05
N ASP A 386 15.37 27.88 12.77
CA ASP A 386 14.96 28.23 11.40
C ASP A 386 15.74 29.45 10.88
N PRO A 387 16.22 29.46 9.62
CA PRO A 387 16.76 30.66 9.00
C PRO A 387 15.80 31.85 9.02
N GLU A 388 14.49 31.64 8.81
CA GLU A 388 13.49 32.71 8.81
C GLU A 388 13.28 33.26 10.23
N VAL A 389 13.09 32.39 11.22
CA VAL A 389 12.95 32.77 12.64
C VAL A 389 14.20 33.48 13.14
N THR A 390 15.39 33.05 12.72
CA THR A 390 16.68 33.66 13.10
C THR A 390 16.85 35.03 12.46
N GLY A 391 16.54 35.16 11.16
CA GLY A 391 16.54 36.44 10.45
C GLY A 391 15.57 37.45 11.06
N LEU A 392 14.34 37.03 11.38
CA LEU A 392 13.34 37.88 12.03
C LEU A 392 13.76 38.29 13.45
N LYS A 393 14.38 37.38 14.23
CA LYS A 393 14.96 37.72 15.56
C LYS A 393 16.04 38.80 15.45
N GLU A 394 16.92 38.71 14.46
CA GLU A 394 17.99 39.70 14.26
C GLU A 394 17.46 41.03 13.71
N GLN A 395 16.50 41.02 12.78
CA GLN A 395 15.82 42.25 12.32
C GLN A 395 15.11 42.98 13.48
N ILE A 396 14.42 42.23 14.36
CA ILE A 396 13.82 42.79 15.59
C ILE A 396 14.90 43.35 16.52
N ARG A 397 16.04 42.68 16.67
CA ARG A 397 17.17 43.16 17.48
C ARG A 397 17.73 44.47 16.94
N GLN A 398 18.00 44.56 15.64
CA GLN A 398 18.55 45.75 14.99
C GLN A 398 17.56 46.92 15.04
N MET A 399 16.28 46.68 14.71
CA MET A 399 15.22 47.68 14.85
C MET A 399 15.10 48.18 16.30
N ALA A 400 15.18 47.29 17.29
CA ALA A 400 15.14 47.64 18.71
C ALA A 400 16.41 48.38 19.21
N LEU A 401 17.53 48.30 18.48
CA LEU A 401 18.74 49.09 18.75
C LEU A 401 18.62 50.50 18.15
N HIS A 402 18.25 50.62 16.87
CA HIS A 402 17.99 51.91 16.22
C HIS A 402 16.93 52.72 16.99
N MET A 403 15.79 52.11 17.33
CA MET A 403 14.73 52.78 18.13
C MET A 403 15.17 53.24 19.53
N ARG A 404 16.32 52.77 20.05
CA ARG A 404 16.93 53.26 21.31
C ARG A 404 18.00 54.32 21.07
N GLN A 405 18.71 54.27 19.94
CA GLN A 405 19.68 55.28 19.54
C GLN A 405 18.97 56.58 19.13
N ASP A 406 17.97 56.47 18.26
CA ASP A 406 17.28 57.63 17.64
C ASP A 406 16.27 58.30 18.58
N TYR A 407 15.66 57.52 19.49
CA TYR A 407 14.54 57.98 20.34
C TYR A 407 14.71 57.68 21.84
N GLY A 408 15.86 57.16 22.27
CA GLY A 408 16.14 56.75 23.66
C GLY A 408 15.37 55.49 24.11
N PHE A 409 14.04 55.55 24.08
CA PHE A 409 13.15 54.45 24.42
C PHE A 409 12.23 54.08 23.26
N ILE A 410 12.03 52.78 23.05
CA ILE A 410 11.09 52.20 22.05
C ILE A 410 9.66 52.78 22.20
N LYS A 411 9.26 53.24 23.40
CA LYS A 411 7.97 53.90 23.65
C LYS A 411 7.87 55.32 23.06
N GLN A 412 8.99 56.02 22.87
CA GLN A 412 9.06 57.41 22.39
C GLN A 412 9.20 57.52 20.87
N ALA A 413 9.49 56.41 20.17
CA ALA A 413 9.58 56.37 18.72
C ALA A 413 8.26 56.78 18.01
N PRO A 414 8.31 57.34 16.79
CA PRO A 414 7.11 57.66 16.00
C PRO A 414 6.23 56.44 15.75
N GLU A 415 4.91 56.64 15.63
CA GLU A 415 3.96 55.52 15.59
C GLU A 415 4.17 54.60 14.37
N VAL A 416 4.53 55.14 13.21
CA VAL A 416 4.89 54.37 12.01
C VAL A 416 6.06 53.41 12.26
N VAL A 417 7.05 53.82 13.06
CA VAL A 417 8.21 52.98 13.44
C VAL A 417 7.78 51.92 14.45
N LYS A 418 6.88 52.27 15.39
CA LYS A 418 6.27 51.29 16.30
C LYS A 418 5.44 50.26 15.56
N GLU A 419 4.67 50.65 14.54
CA GLU A 419 3.88 49.74 13.71
C GLU A 419 4.76 48.77 12.92
N ALA A 420 5.87 49.25 12.34
CA ALA A 420 6.87 48.41 11.67
C ALA A 420 7.49 47.39 12.65
N TYR A 421 7.88 47.83 13.85
CA TYR A 421 8.39 46.94 14.90
C TYR A 421 7.33 45.93 15.40
N GLN A 422 6.07 46.35 15.53
CA GLN A 422 4.94 45.47 15.86
C GLN A 422 4.58 44.50 14.72
N ARG A 423 4.84 44.87 13.46
CA ARG A 423 4.70 44.00 12.29
C ARG A 423 5.77 42.90 12.34
N LEU A 424 7.05 43.26 12.44
CA LEU A 424 8.15 42.28 12.60
C LEU A 424 7.91 41.30 13.76
N ARG A 425 7.41 41.78 14.91
CA ARG A 425 7.08 40.91 16.06
C ARG A 425 5.85 40.02 15.86
N ARG A 426 4.90 40.40 14.99
CA ARG A 426 3.81 39.51 14.54
C ARG A 426 4.36 38.48 13.56
N ASP A 427 5.19 38.90 12.63
CA ASP A 427 5.76 38.04 11.59
C ASP A 427 6.68 36.97 12.22
N LEU A 428 7.51 37.33 13.21
CA LEU A 428 8.25 36.37 14.04
C LEU A 428 7.32 35.34 14.71
N LYS A 429 6.23 35.80 15.36
CA LYS A 429 5.27 34.90 16.02
C LYS A 429 4.55 33.99 15.01
N ASN A 430 4.36 34.47 13.78
CA ASN A 430 3.76 33.70 12.69
C ASN A 430 4.73 32.63 12.14
N ALA A 431 6.05 32.88 12.14
CA ALA A 431 7.09 31.92 11.74
C ALA A 431 7.47 30.92 12.85
N GLU A 432 7.52 31.35 14.12
CA GLU A 432 7.80 30.47 15.26
C GLU A 432 6.71 29.40 15.48
N LYS A 433 5.47 29.68 15.07
CA LYS A 433 4.32 28.77 15.22
C LYS A 433 4.44 27.49 14.34
N PRO A 434 4.60 27.55 13.01
CA PRO A 434 4.85 26.37 12.19
C PRO A 434 6.16 25.68 12.59
N PHE A 435 7.24 26.44 12.83
CA PHE A 435 8.51 25.88 13.28
C PHE A 435 8.37 25.00 14.53
N LYS A 436 7.81 25.52 15.64
CA LYS A 436 7.55 24.70 16.84
C LYS A 436 6.63 23.52 16.51
N GLY A 437 5.61 23.74 15.69
CA GLY A 437 4.69 22.69 15.23
C GLY A 437 5.40 21.52 14.53
N ASP A 438 6.28 21.81 13.58
CA ASP A 438 6.95 20.82 12.74
C ASP A 438 8.13 20.14 13.46
N LYS A 439 8.86 20.86 14.32
CA LYS A 439 9.79 20.24 15.28
C LYS A 439 9.03 19.30 16.22
N THR A 440 7.87 19.70 16.75
CA THR A 440 7.05 18.84 17.62
C THR A 440 6.53 17.61 16.87
N LYS A 441 6.04 17.75 15.63
CA LYS A 441 5.67 16.59 14.78
C LYS A 441 6.86 15.64 14.60
N THR A 442 8.05 16.17 14.35
CA THR A 442 9.28 15.39 14.10
C THR A 442 9.72 14.63 15.35
N TYR A 443 9.80 15.31 16.50
CA TYR A 443 10.05 14.68 17.79
C TYR A 443 9.02 13.58 18.10
N GLN A 444 7.72 13.86 17.91
CA GLN A 444 6.68 12.84 18.11
C GLN A 444 6.73 11.68 17.10
N LYS A 445 7.35 11.84 15.92
CA LYS A 445 7.64 10.70 15.01
C LYS A 445 8.75 9.82 15.61
N VAL A 446 9.88 10.43 16.00
CA VAL A 446 11.03 9.74 16.61
C VAL A 446 10.64 9.04 17.91
N TYR A 447 9.83 9.68 18.76
CA TYR A 447 9.35 9.11 20.02
C TYR A 447 8.45 7.88 19.80
N ARG A 448 7.54 7.92 18.81
CA ARG A 448 6.72 6.75 18.41
C ARG A 448 7.59 5.63 17.83
N TRP A 449 8.58 5.97 17.01
CA TRP A 449 9.55 5.03 16.45
C TRP A 449 10.29 4.27 17.55
N ARG A 450 10.88 5.00 18.51
CA ARG A 450 11.58 4.42 19.66
C ARG A 450 10.67 3.49 20.47
N ILE A 451 9.46 3.93 20.83
CA ILE A 451 8.51 3.12 21.61
C ILE A 451 8.20 1.74 20.98
N HIS A 452 8.10 1.67 19.66
CA HIS A 452 7.85 0.40 18.98
C HIS A 452 9.09 -0.49 18.96
N ASN A 453 10.26 0.09 18.64
CA ASN A 453 11.52 -0.65 18.55
C ASN A 453 11.99 -1.14 19.94
N ASP A 454 11.82 -0.34 20.99
CA ASP A 454 12.03 -0.73 22.40
C ASP A 454 11.16 -1.94 22.80
N GLU A 455 9.95 -2.07 22.26
CA GLU A 455 9.06 -3.19 22.54
C GLU A 455 9.45 -4.44 21.73
N LEU A 456 9.85 -4.30 20.47
CA LEU A 456 10.45 -5.38 19.67
C LEU A 456 11.71 -5.95 20.37
N GLN A 457 12.55 -5.10 20.96
CA GLN A 457 13.72 -5.51 21.73
C GLN A 457 13.36 -6.34 22.98
N LYS A 458 12.29 -5.96 23.69
CA LYS A 458 11.75 -6.73 24.82
C LYS A 458 11.21 -8.10 24.39
N GLN A 459 10.62 -8.20 23.19
CA GLN A 459 10.16 -9.50 22.67
C GLN A 459 11.35 -10.43 22.38
N LEU A 460 12.37 -9.98 21.64
CA LEU A 460 13.53 -10.83 21.34
C LEU A 460 14.27 -11.29 22.60
N SER A 461 14.48 -10.39 23.57
CA SER A 461 15.16 -10.74 24.83
C SER A 461 14.35 -11.69 25.71
N ARG A 462 13.01 -11.56 25.76
CA ARG A 462 12.12 -12.56 26.40
C ARG A 462 12.22 -13.93 25.73
N THR A 463 12.23 -13.97 24.39
CA THR A 463 12.31 -15.22 23.63
C THR A 463 13.65 -15.91 23.82
N ALA A 464 14.77 -15.17 23.80
CA ALA A 464 16.10 -15.70 24.11
C ALA A 464 16.15 -16.33 25.52
N GLY A 465 15.77 -15.58 26.56
CA GLY A 465 15.76 -16.10 27.94
C GLY A 465 14.82 -17.30 28.15
N ARG A 466 13.73 -17.40 27.38
CA ARG A 466 12.84 -18.57 27.37
C ARG A 466 13.51 -19.79 26.73
N CYS A 467 14.27 -19.61 25.66
CA CYS A 467 15.09 -20.67 25.04
C CYS A 467 16.19 -21.16 26.00
N ASP A 468 16.91 -20.25 26.66
CA ASP A 468 17.97 -20.62 27.61
C ASP A 468 17.41 -21.38 28.82
N ALA A 469 16.28 -20.94 29.37
CA ALA A 469 15.58 -21.65 30.45
C ALA A 469 15.07 -23.04 30.05
N LEU A 470 14.71 -23.24 28.77
CA LEU A 470 14.34 -24.56 28.22
C LEU A 470 15.57 -25.45 27.96
N ASN A 471 16.70 -24.86 27.58
CA ASN A 471 17.96 -25.58 27.40
C ASN A 471 18.57 -26.03 28.74
N LEU A 472 18.51 -25.21 29.79
CA LEU A 472 18.90 -25.60 31.15
C LEU A 472 18.11 -26.84 31.62
N LYS A 473 16.79 -26.87 31.38
CA LYS A 473 15.90 -28.00 31.70
C LYS A 473 16.14 -29.26 30.84
N LYS A 474 16.97 -29.20 29.80
CA LYS A 474 17.40 -30.35 29.00
C LYS A 474 18.78 -30.89 29.37
N SER A 475 19.49 -30.27 30.32
CA SER A 475 20.70 -30.87 30.89
C SER A 475 20.32 -32.10 31.74
N PRO A 476 20.82 -33.31 31.43
CA PRO A 476 20.47 -34.50 32.20
C PRO A 476 21.16 -34.46 33.56
N SER A 477 20.39 -34.62 34.64
CA SER A 477 20.94 -34.86 35.98
C SER A 477 21.80 -36.12 35.95
N ARG A 478 22.97 -36.07 36.61
CA ARG A 478 23.84 -37.25 36.75
C ARG A 478 23.07 -38.33 37.52
N ASN A 479 22.88 -39.50 36.90
CA ASN A 479 22.27 -40.65 37.56
C ASN A 479 23.05 -41.01 38.83
N PRO A 480 22.39 -41.18 40.00
CA PRO A 480 23.02 -41.82 41.14
C PRO A 480 23.25 -43.30 40.81
N VAL A 481 24.49 -43.78 40.97
CA VAL A 481 24.82 -45.20 40.81
C VAL A 481 24.32 -45.94 42.05
N TRP A 482 23.27 -46.75 41.87
CA TRP A 482 22.82 -47.68 42.89
C TRP A 482 23.71 -48.93 42.87
N ASN A 483 24.67 -48.98 43.80
CA ASN A 483 25.39 -50.22 44.09
C ASN A 483 24.43 -51.21 44.78
N ILE A 484 24.25 -52.38 44.17
CA ILE A 484 23.73 -53.58 44.83
C ILE A 484 24.70 -54.72 44.51
N THR A 485 25.00 -55.53 45.51
CA THR A 485 25.88 -56.71 45.49
C THR A 485 25.27 -57.88 44.74
#